data_AF-A0A2K1X7H1-F1
#
_entry.id   AF-A0A2K1X7H1-F1
#
_cell.length_a   1.000
_cell.length_b   1.000
_cell.length_c   1.000
_cell.angle_alpha   90.00
_cell.angle_beta   90.00
_cell.angle_gamma   90.00
#
_symmetry.space_group_name_H-M   'P 1'
#
loop_
_entity.id
_entity.type
_entity.pdbx_description
1 polymer ?
#
loop_
_entity_poly.entity_id
_entity_poly.type
_entity_poly.pdbx_seq_one_letter_code
_entity_poly.pdbx_strand_id
1 'polypeptide(L)'
;DKVNNRALPKALKELKSQLKGCTYSIFDASTVGTAIFNNPSKYGFEEVKMACCGSGPLRASITCSQKVYQLRDNVSEYFFFDRIHPTEKANYQFAKLMWDGSCHG
;
A
#
# COMPACT_ATOMS: atom_id res chain seq x y z
N ASP A 1 9.17 8.58 0.60
CA ASP A 1 10.56 8.13 0.83
C ASP A 1 11.27 7.58 -0.42
N LYS A 2 11.69 8.45 -1.36
CA LYS A 2 12.40 8.01 -2.58
C LYS A 2 13.80 7.44 -2.32
N VAL A 3 14.42 7.79 -1.18
CA VAL A 3 15.77 7.34 -0.80
C VAL A 3 15.76 5.87 -0.39
N ASN A 4 14.78 5.44 0.42
CA ASN A 4 14.68 4.06 0.91
C ASN A 4 14.42 3.07 -0.24
N ASN A 5 13.58 3.45 -1.21
CA ASN A 5 13.29 2.60 -2.38
C ASN A 5 14.52 2.42 -3.31
N ARG A 6 15.53 3.30 -3.22
CA ARG A 6 16.80 3.17 -3.98
C ARG A 6 17.90 2.43 -3.21
N ALA A 7 17.88 2.51 -1.88
CA ALA A 7 18.87 1.87 -1.02
C ALA A 7 18.58 0.37 -0.83
N LEU A 8 17.31 -0.01 -0.74
CA LEU A 8 16.89 -1.40 -0.49
C LEU A 8 17.44 -2.41 -1.51
N PRO A 9 17.37 -2.17 -2.84
CA PRO A 9 17.95 -3.12 -3.81
C PRO A 9 19.47 -3.28 -3.68
N LYS A 10 20.18 -2.22 -3.27
CA LYS A 10 21.63 -2.26 -3.06
C LYS A 10 21.97 -3.11 -1.83
N ALA A 11 21.29 -2.86 -0.72
CA ALA A 11 21.46 -3.64 0.51
C ALA A 11 21.13 -5.12 0.31
N LEU A 12 20.07 -5.45 -0.44
CA LEU A 12 19.72 -6.84 -0.75
C LEU A 12 20.77 -7.53 -1.64
N LYS A 13 21.37 -6.81 -2.58
CA LYS A 13 22.47 -7.31 -3.41
C LYS A 13 23.72 -7.60 -2.57
N GLU A 14 24.06 -6.72 -1.65
CA GLU A 14 25.17 -6.90 -0.69
C GLU A 14 24.91 -8.08 0.26
N LEU A 15 23.67 -8.23 0.75
CA LEU A 15 23.30 -9.36 1.60
C LEU A 15 23.43 -10.69 0.85
N LYS A 16 23.01 -10.74 -0.41
CA LYS A 16 23.13 -11.94 -1.26
C LYS A 16 24.57 -12.35 -1.52
N SER A 17 25.52 -11.41 -1.59
CA SER A 17 26.94 -11.77 -1.77
C SER A 17 27.55 -12.40 -0.52
N GLN A 18 27.00 -12.09 0.66
CA GLN A 18 27.45 -12.64 1.95
C GLN A 18 26.76 -13.97 2.28
N LEU A 19 25.51 -14.15 1.87
CA LEU A 19 24.69 -15.33 2.19
C LEU A 19 24.50 -16.23 0.96
N LYS A 20 25.42 -17.19 0.79
CA LYS A 20 25.33 -18.20 -0.27
C LYS A 20 24.01 -19.00 -0.14
N GLY A 21 23.26 -19.11 -1.23
CA GLY A 21 21.96 -19.79 -1.27
C GLY A 21 20.75 -18.89 -0.96
N CYS A 22 20.95 -17.64 -0.57
CA CYS A 22 19.85 -16.69 -0.37
C CYS A 22 19.30 -16.17 -1.70
N THR A 23 17.97 -16.26 -1.86
CA THR A 23 17.21 -15.63 -2.95
C THR A 23 16.26 -14.60 -2.38
N TYR A 24 16.03 -13.52 -3.12
CA TYR A 24 15.09 -12.47 -2.73
C TYR A 24 14.27 -12.01 -3.94
N SER A 25 13.06 -11.52 -3.67
CA SER A 25 12.26 -10.73 -4.59
C SER A 25 11.99 -9.35 -3.97
N ILE A 26 11.73 -8.36 -4.81
CA ILE A 26 11.38 -7.00 -4.36
C ILE A 26 10.03 -6.66 -4.95
N PHE A 27 9.07 -6.33 -4.10
CA PHE A 27 7.80 -5.76 -4.51
C PHE A 27 7.83 -4.24 -4.36
N ASP A 28 7.72 -3.51 -5.48
CA ASP A 28 7.66 -2.05 -5.48
C ASP A 28 6.22 -1.56 -5.22
N ALA A 29 5.83 -1.56 -3.94
CA ALA A 29 4.55 -1.06 -3.48
C ALA A 29 4.31 0.42 -3.86
N SER A 30 5.37 1.22 -4.02
CA SER A 30 5.25 2.64 -4.36
C SER A 30 4.79 2.83 -5.80
N THR A 31 5.29 2.02 -6.72
CA THR A 31 4.88 2.05 -8.13
C THR A 31 3.42 1.59 -8.26
N VAL A 32 3.04 0.49 -7.59
CA VAL A 32 1.65 0.00 -7.60
C VAL A 32 0.71 1.02 -6.96
N GLY A 33 1.06 1.56 -5.79
CA GLY A 33 0.26 2.61 -5.13
C GLY A 33 0.09 3.85 -6.01
N THR A 34 1.15 4.29 -6.69
CA THR A 34 1.07 5.41 -7.65
C THR A 34 0.12 5.10 -8.81
N ALA A 35 0.16 3.88 -9.34
CA ALA A 35 -0.75 3.46 -10.41
C ALA A 35 -2.21 3.46 -9.95
N ILE A 36 -2.49 3.01 -8.72
CA ILE A 36 -3.82 3.08 -8.10
C ILE A 36 -4.27 4.54 -7.96
N PHE A 37 -3.42 5.42 -7.45
CA PHE A 37 -3.78 6.83 -7.26
C PHE A 37 -4.06 7.57 -8.58
N ASN A 38 -3.32 7.22 -9.63
CA ASN A 38 -3.50 7.82 -10.94
C ASN A 38 -4.74 7.30 -11.69
N ASN A 39 -5.22 6.10 -11.37
CA ASN A 39 -6.43 5.54 -11.98
C ASN A 39 -7.20 4.63 -11.01
N PRO A 40 -7.87 5.19 -9.98
CA PRO A 40 -8.50 4.41 -8.92
C PRO A 40 -9.55 3.41 -9.42
N SER A 41 -10.39 3.84 -10.35
CA SER A 41 -11.49 3.03 -10.88
C SER A 41 -11.01 1.79 -11.62
N LYS A 42 -9.86 1.86 -12.31
CA LYS A 42 -9.21 0.68 -12.92
C LYS A 42 -8.88 -0.40 -11.89
N TYR A 43 -8.58 -0.02 -10.65
CA TYR A 43 -8.29 -0.95 -9.55
C TYR A 43 -9.50 -1.16 -8.63
N GLY A 44 -10.67 -0.63 -9.02
CA GLY A 44 -11.92 -0.76 -8.30
C GLY A 44 -12.04 0.12 -7.05
N PHE A 45 -11.24 1.17 -6.90
CA PHE A 45 -11.40 2.14 -5.81
C PHE A 45 -12.12 3.39 -6.30
N GLU A 46 -12.98 3.93 -5.45
CA GLU A 46 -13.64 5.23 -5.67
C GLU A 46 -12.90 6.36 -4.96
N GLU A 47 -12.33 6.08 -3.78
CA GLU A 47 -11.64 7.08 -2.96
C GLU A 47 -10.24 6.59 -2.55
N VAL A 48 -9.22 7.39 -2.85
CA VAL A 48 -7.80 7.04 -2.62
C VAL A 48 -7.04 8.05 -1.77
N LYS A 49 -7.67 9.18 -1.42
CA LYS A 49 -7.09 10.28 -0.64
C LYS A 49 -7.65 10.35 0.77
N MET A 50 -8.95 10.12 0.93
CA MET A 50 -9.61 10.14 2.23
C MET A 50 -9.60 8.77 2.89
N ALA A 51 -9.47 8.73 4.21
CA ALA A 51 -9.61 7.50 4.99
C ALA A 51 -11.08 7.08 5.09
N CYS A 52 -11.34 5.76 5.07
CA CYS A 52 -12.65 5.17 5.32
C CYS A 52 -13.13 5.39 6.76
N CYS A 53 -12.19 5.41 7.71
CA CYS A 53 -12.43 5.54 9.13
C CYS A 53 -11.54 6.64 9.74
N GLY A 54 -12.17 7.57 10.46
CA GLY A 54 -11.52 8.74 11.06
C GLY A 54 -12.34 10.01 10.89
N SER A 55 -11.76 11.16 11.25
CA SER A 55 -12.40 12.48 11.09
C SER A 55 -11.38 13.61 10.89
N GLY A 56 -11.87 14.83 10.64
CA GLY A 56 -11.06 15.99 10.21
C GLY A 56 -10.69 15.97 8.72
N PRO A 57 -9.78 16.85 8.27
CA PRO A 57 -9.29 16.88 6.89
C PRO A 57 -8.81 15.51 6.40
N LEU A 58 -9.30 15.07 5.23
CA LEU A 58 -9.08 13.73 4.65
C LEU A 58 -9.42 12.56 5.60
N ARG A 59 -10.13 12.84 6.70
CA ARG A 59 -10.43 11.90 7.79
C ARG A 59 -9.18 11.33 8.45
N ALA A 60 -8.12 12.14 8.44
CA ALA A 60 -6.77 11.77 8.86
C ALA A 60 -6.35 12.40 10.21
N SER A 61 -7.18 13.24 10.84
CA SER A 61 -6.81 13.93 12.09
C SER A 61 -7.09 13.09 13.33
N ILE A 62 -8.19 12.36 13.33
CA ILE A 62 -8.67 11.54 14.45
C ILE A 62 -8.68 10.09 13.99
N THR A 63 -8.07 9.21 14.77
CA THR A 63 -7.98 7.78 14.47
C THR A 63 -9.24 7.03 14.87
N CYS A 64 -9.45 5.86 14.28
CA CYS A 64 -10.59 4.97 14.58
C CYS A 64 -10.67 4.48 16.04
N SER A 65 -9.59 4.63 16.80
CA SER A 65 -9.54 4.32 18.23
C SER A 65 -10.14 5.41 19.12
N GLN A 66 -10.44 6.60 18.58
CA GLN A 66 -10.95 7.74 19.33
C GLN A 66 -12.47 7.85 19.16
N LYS A 67 -13.21 8.17 20.22
CA LYS A 67 -14.70 8.12 20.26
C LYS A 67 -15.46 8.96 19.20
N VAL A 68 -14.79 9.90 18.53
CA VAL A 68 -15.40 10.86 17.58
C VAL A 68 -15.03 10.55 16.12
N TYR A 69 -14.71 9.30 15.81
CA TYR A 69 -14.47 8.86 14.43
C TYR A 69 -15.78 8.70 13.66
N GLN A 70 -15.68 8.82 12.34
CA GLN A 70 -16.72 8.42 11.41
C GLN A 70 -16.26 7.15 10.71
N LEU A 71 -17.18 6.28 10.29
CA LEU A 71 -16.92 5.10 9.45
C LEU A 71 -17.86 5.14 8.24
N ARG A 72 -17.40 4.68 7.07
CA ARG A 72 -18.25 4.57 5.87
C ARG A 72 -18.77 3.17 5.72
N ASP A 73 -19.94 3.07 5.07
CA ASP A 73 -20.66 1.82 4.92
C ASP A 73 -19.91 0.79 4.07
N ASN A 74 -19.26 1.24 2.98
CA ASN A 74 -18.48 0.37 2.11
C ASN A 74 -16.98 0.65 2.19
N VAL A 75 -16.28 -0.13 3.02
CA VAL A 75 -14.83 -0.05 3.18
C VAL A 75 -14.08 -0.40 1.88
N SER A 76 -14.66 -1.24 1.02
CA SER A 76 -14.00 -1.74 -0.19
C SER A 76 -13.90 -0.72 -1.33
N GLU A 77 -14.60 0.41 -1.24
CA GLU A 77 -14.47 1.53 -2.16
C GLU A 77 -13.26 2.42 -1.86
N TYR A 78 -12.69 2.30 -0.65
CA TYR A 78 -11.60 3.12 -0.17
C TYR A 78 -10.26 2.39 -0.27
N PHE A 79 -9.21 3.10 -0.65
CA PHE A 79 -7.85 2.58 -0.56
C PHE A 79 -7.35 2.58 0.88
N PHE A 80 -7.61 3.65 1.64
CA PHE A 80 -7.19 3.79 3.03
C PHE A 80 -8.30 3.41 4.01
N PHE A 81 -7.98 2.51 4.93
CA PHE A 81 -8.86 2.19 6.06
C PHE A 81 -8.83 3.34 7.07
N ASP A 82 -7.64 3.71 7.53
CA ASP A 82 -7.41 4.86 8.41
C ASP A 82 -6.38 5.83 7.78
N ARG A 83 -5.85 6.76 8.57
CA ARG A 83 -4.87 7.77 8.13
C ARG A 83 -3.71 7.21 7.29
N ILE A 84 -3.21 6.01 7.58
CA ILE A 84 -1.99 5.47 6.96
C ILE A 84 -2.11 4.03 6.49
N HIS A 85 -3.08 3.27 6.99
CA HIS A 85 -3.21 1.85 6.68
C HIS A 85 -4.16 1.62 5.49
N PRO A 86 -3.78 0.77 4.51
CA PRO A 86 -4.65 0.38 3.42
C PRO A 86 -5.81 -0.52 3.90
N THR A 87 -6.90 -0.54 3.14
CA THR A 87 -8.04 -1.45 3.37
C THR A 87 -7.66 -2.90 3.08
N GLU A 88 -8.49 -3.85 3.55
CA GLU A 88 -8.32 -5.27 3.25
C GLU A 88 -8.22 -5.54 1.74
N LYS A 89 -9.08 -4.90 0.93
CA LYS A 89 -9.04 -5.01 -0.53
C LYS A 89 -7.70 -4.56 -1.12
N ALA A 90 -7.17 -3.42 -0.66
CA ALA A 90 -5.87 -2.93 -1.11
C ALA A 90 -4.73 -3.89 -0.71
N ASN A 91 -4.75 -4.40 0.53
CA ASN A 91 -3.79 -5.42 0.98
C ASN A 91 -3.90 -6.71 0.16
N TYR A 92 -5.10 -7.17 -0.15
CA TYR A 92 -5.32 -8.36 -0.98
C TYR A 92 -4.76 -8.17 -2.39
N GLN A 93 -4.96 -7.01 -3.01
CA GLN A 93 -4.37 -6.70 -4.32
C GLN A 93 -2.85 -6.68 -4.28
N PHE A 94 -2.25 -6.09 -3.24
CA PHE A 94 -0.80 -6.12 -3.05
C PHE A 94 -0.28 -7.54 -2.86
N ALA A 95 -0.91 -8.33 -1.98
CA ALA A 95 -0.54 -9.72 -1.74
C ALA A 95 -0.62 -10.56 -3.02
N LYS A 96 -1.67 -10.37 -3.82
CA LYS A 96 -1.82 -11.05 -5.11
C LYS A 96 -0.68 -10.71 -6.07
N LEU A 97 -0.35 -9.43 -6.22
CA LEU A 97 0.77 -9.00 -7.08
C LEU A 97 2.14 -9.48 -6.57
N MET A 98 2.33 -9.56 -5.25
CA MET A 98 3.53 -10.15 -4.66
C MET A 98 3.61 -11.65 -4.97
N TRP A 99 2.48 -12.37 -4.87
CA TRP A 99 2.41 -13.81 -5.06
C TRP A 99 2.56 -14.24 -6.52
N ASP A 100 1.86 -13.55 -7.43
CA ASP A 100 1.89 -13.84 -8.87
C ASP A 100 3.29 -13.56 -9.45
N GLY A 101 4.10 -12.79 -8.74
CA GLY A 101 5.41 -12.35 -9.17
C GLY A 101 5.31 -11.28 -10.24
N SER A 102 6.29 -10.38 -10.26
CA SER A 102 6.46 -9.46 -11.36
C SER A 102 7.01 -10.22 -12.57
N CYS A 103 6.15 -10.93 -13.31
CA CYS A 103 6.43 -11.35 -14.68
C CYS A 103 6.50 -10.10 -15.58
N HIS A 104 7.57 -9.32 -15.43
CA HIS A 104 8.05 -8.48 -16.52
C HIS A 104 8.83 -9.44 -17.43
N GLY A 105 8.13 -9.95 -18.45
CA GLY A 105 8.78 -10.41 -19.67
C GLY A 105 9.42 -9.23 -20.40
#